data_AF-A0A089MHH0-F1
#
_entry.id   AF-A0A089MHH0-F1
#
_cell.length_a   1.000
_cell.length_b   1.000
_cell.length_c   1.000
_cell.angle_alpha   90.00
_cell.angle_beta   90.00
_cell.angle_gamma   90.00
#
_symmetry.space_group_name_H-M   'P 1'
#
loop_
_entity.id
_entity.type
_entity.pdbx_description
1 polymer ?
#
loop_
_entity_poly.entity_id
_entity_poly.type
_entity_poly.pdbx_seq_one_letter_code
_entity_poly.pdbx_strand_id
1 'polypeptide(L)'
;MKIGELATLTGVSVRSLRYYERQGLIKPLRQDNGYREYSPLAVDTVETIKLYLNLGLSTEEIAGFLHCVLKNKEAFCAEVMPLYRSKLEEIERQLVELNQIKLNLQDRMASILQEQQNEEE
;
A
#
# COMPACT_ATOMS: atom_id res chain seq x y z
N MET A 1 -5.36 22.41 10.03
CA MET A 1 -6.30 21.61 9.20
C MET A 1 -6.91 20.47 10.00
N LYS A 2 -8.23 20.26 9.92
CA LYS A 2 -8.91 19.13 10.60
C LYS A 2 -8.72 17.82 9.82
N ILE A 3 -8.95 16.67 10.47
CA ILE A 3 -8.80 15.35 9.81
C ILE A 3 -9.72 15.18 8.57
N GLY A 4 -10.92 15.78 8.60
CA GLY A 4 -11.85 15.72 7.47
C GLY A 4 -11.36 16.51 6.27
N GLU A 5 -10.75 17.67 6.51
CA GLU A 5 -10.15 18.50 5.46
C GLU A 5 -8.89 17.80 4.89
N LEU A 6 -8.05 17.19 5.74
CA LEU A 6 -6.93 16.36 5.27
C LEU A 6 -7.40 15.18 4.40
N ALA A 7 -8.53 14.55 4.76
CA ALA A 7 -9.13 13.49 3.96
C ALA A 7 -9.58 13.99 2.58
N THR A 8 -10.23 15.15 2.53
CA THR A 8 -10.66 15.77 1.27
C THR A 8 -9.46 16.12 0.38
N LEU A 9 -8.40 16.73 0.93
CA LEU A 9 -7.24 17.15 0.15
C LEU A 9 -6.42 15.96 -0.39
N THR A 10 -6.27 14.90 0.39
CA THR A 10 -5.43 13.74 0.02
C THR A 10 -6.18 12.64 -0.70
N GLY A 11 -7.52 12.70 -0.72
CA GLY A 11 -8.40 11.63 -1.18
C GLY A 11 -8.37 10.37 -0.32
N VAL A 12 -7.74 10.42 0.86
CA VAL A 12 -7.64 9.28 1.79
C VAL A 12 -8.80 9.31 2.77
N SER A 13 -9.42 8.16 3.02
CA SER A 13 -10.53 8.09 3.98
C SER A 13 -10.09 8.53 5.38
N VAL A 14 -10.99 9.17 6.14
CA VAL A 14 -10.75 9.51 7.56
C VAL A 14 -10.36 8.26 8.37
N ARG A 15 -10.93 7.09 8.05
CA ARG A 15 -10.57 5.81 8.69
C ARG A 15 -9.10 5.47 8.48
N SER A 16 -8.60 5.60 7.25
CA SER A 16 -7.20 5.37 6.90
C SER A 16 -6.27 6.39 7.55
N LEU A 17 -6.64 7.68 7.56
CA LEU A 17 -5.87 8.70 8.28
C LEU A 17 -5.76 8.40 9.78
N ARG A 18 -6.87 7.97 10.42
CA ARG A 18 -6.83 7.53 11.82
C ARG A 18 -5.95 6.28 12.00
N TYR A 19 -5.87 5.42 11.00
CA TYR A 19 -4.98 4.27 11.04
C TYR A 19 -3.51 4.73 10.94
N TYR A 20 -3.18 5.63 10.02
CA TYR A 20 -1.83 6.22 9.92
C TYR A 20 -1.42 6.93 11.22
N GLU A 21 -2.35 7.64 11.87
CA GLU A 21 -2.11 8.25 13.18
C GLU A 21 -1.80 7.20 14.26
N ARG A 22 -2.57 6.09 14.31
CA ARG A 22 -2.30 4.98 15.25
C ARG A 22 -0.95 4.32 15.00
N GLN A 23 -0.54 4.20 13.74
CA GLN A 23 0.78 3.71 13.35
C GLN A 23 1.89 4.76 13.54
N GLY A 24 1.57 5.96 14.03
CA GLY A 24 2.53 7.03 14.30
C GLY A 24 3.07 7.72 13.05
N LEU A 25 2.55 7.41 11.86
CA LEU A 25 3.00 7.93 10.56
C LEU A 25 2.61 9.40 10.36
N ILE A 26 1.46 9.79 10.89
CA ILE A 26 1.02 11.20 10.95
C ILE A 26 0.69 11.56 12.39
N LYS A 27 0.95 12.81 12.78
CA LYS A 27 0.70 13.27 14.15
C LYS A 27 -0.02 14.61 14.13
N PRO A 28 -1.20 14.73 14.78
CA PRO A 28 -1.83 16.02 14.97
C PRO A 28 -1.11 16.82 16.05
N LEU A 29 -1.05 18.14 15.87
CA LEU A 29 -0.75 19.10 16.92
C LEU A 29 -2.02 19.30 17.77
N ARG A 30 -1.85 19.39 19.09
CA ARG A 30 -2.91 19.83 20.00
C ARG A 30 -2.80 21.35 20.15
N GLN A 31 -3.89 22.05 19.87
CA GLN A 31 -4.03 23.46 20.21
C GLN A 31 -4.40 23.62 21.69
N ASP A 32 -4.18 24.83 22.22
CA ASP A 32 -4.48 25.20 23.62
C ASP A 32 -5.96 25.00 23.99
N ASN A 33 -6.84 25.05 23.00
CA ASN A 33 -8.28 24.81 23.11
C ASN A 33 -8.67 23.30 23.08
N GLY A 34 -7.69 22.39 23.02
CA GLY A 34 -7.89 20.93 23.00
C GLY A 34 -8.21 20.34 21.63
N TYR A 35 -8.35 21.15 20.57
CA TYR A 35 -8.59 20.65 19.22
C TYR A 35 -7.33 20.04 18.59
N ARG A 36 -7.54 19.02 17.74
CA ARG A 36 -6.48 18.40 16.94
C ARG A 36 -6.41 19.04 15.56
N GLU A 37 -5.22 19.46 15.18
CA GLU A 37 -4.94 19.97 13.84
C GLU A 37 -3.71 19.32 13.23
N TYR A 38 -3.79 19.06 11.93
CA TYR A 38 -2.64 18.65 11.12
C TYR A 38 -2.03 19.89 10.46
N SER A 39 -0.71 19.88 10.35
CA SER A 39 0.02 20.88 9.59
C SER A 39 -0.20 20.67 8.08
N PRO A 40 0.06 21.69 7.24
CA PRO A 40 0.02 21.53 5.78
C PRO A 40 0.92 20.40 5.26
N LEU A 41 2.08 20.17 5.90
CA LEU A 41 3.02 19.08 5.58
C LEU A 41 2.42 17.68 5.74
N ALA A 42 1.29 17.54 6.46
CA ALA A 42 0.60 16.28 6.56
C ALA A 42 0.02 15.82 5.21
N VAL A 43 -0.25 16.74 4.27
CA VAL A 43 -0.68 16.39 2.91
C VAL A 43 0.45 15.62 2.21
N ASP A 44 1.63 16.22 2.13
CA ASP A 44 2.82 15.60 1.52
C ASP A 44 3.13 14.25 2.20
N THR A 45 3.07 14.20 3.52
CA THR A 45 3.28 12.96 4.29
C THR A 45 2.30 11.86 3.89
N VAL A 46 1.01 12.19 3.75
CA VAL A 46 -0.01 11.22 3.36
C VAL A 46 0.16 10.78 1.91
N GLU A 47 0.53 11.69 1.01
CA GLU A 47 0.82 11.36 -0.39
C GLU A 47 2.04 10.44 -0.52
N THR A 48 3.09 10.69 0.24
CA THR A 48 4.26 9.80 0.36
C THR A 48 3.86 8.42 0.89
N ILE A 49 3.00 8.34 1.93
CA ILE A 49 2.48 7.05 2.42
C ILE A 49 1.70 6.33 1.32
N LYS A 50 0.83 7.03 0.56
CA LYS A 50 0.08 6.42 -0.56
C LYS A 50 1.01 5.85 -1.63
N LEU A 51 2.08 6.57 -1.98
CA LEU A 51 3.05 6.12 -2.97
C LEU A 51 3.61 4.74 -2.58
N TYR A 52 4.09 4.57 -1.35
CA TYR A 52 4.68 3.30 -0.92
C TYR A 52 3.64 2.20 -0.70
N LEU A 53 2.43 2.53 -0.24
CA LEU A 53 1.33 1.57 -0.19
C LEU A 53 0.98 1.02 -1.57
N ASN A 54 1.02 1.86 -2.61
CA ASN A 54 0.79 1.44 -3.99
C ASN A 54 1.93 0.57 -4.55
N LEU A 55 3.12 0.64 -3.96
CA LEU A 55 4.24 -0.26 -4.25
C LEU A 55 4.15 -1.59 -3.48
N GLY A 56 3.09 -1.80 -2.69
CA GLY A 56 2.86 -3.02 -1.93
C GLY A 56 3.59 -3.08 -0.59
N LEU A 57 4.15 -1.96 -0.12
CA LEU A 57 4.74 -1.87 1.21
C LEU A 57 3.63 -1.69 2.25
N SER A 58 3.83 -2.27 3.42
CA SER A 58 2.97 -2.13 4.60
C SER A 58 3.25 -0.82 5.33
N THR A 59 2.29 -0.36 6.15
CA THR A 59 2.50 0.82 7.01
C THR A 59 3.64 0.65 8.03
N GLU A 60 3.95 -0.59 8.41
CA GLU A 60 5.06 -0.90 9.32
C GLU A 60 6.41 -0.72 8.62
N GLU A 61 6.57 -1.25 7.41
CA GLU A 61 7.76 -1.04 6.58
C GLU A 61 7.96 0.46 6.30
N ILE A 62 6.88 1.16 5.92
CA ILE A 62 6.91 2.60 5.66
C ILE A 62 7.37 3.38 6.90
N ALA A 63 6.90 3.03 8.10
CA ALA A 63 7.28 3.71 9.33
C ALA A 63 8.80 3.70 9.56
N GLY A 64 9.49 2.65 9.12
CA GLY A 64 10.94 2.49 9.28
C GLY A 64 11.77 3.56 8.56
N PHE A 65 11.29 4.11 7.45
CA PHE A 65 12.07 5.04 6.62
C PHE A 65 11.34 6.34 6.26
N LEU A 66 10.05 6.48 6.59
CA LEU A 66 9.21 7.65 6.24
C LEU A 66 9.88 8.97 6.61
N HIS A 67 10.50 9.06 7.79
CA HIS A 67 11.16 10.28 8.22
C HIS A 67 12.35 10.67 7.32
N CYS A 68 13.09 9.69 6.80
CA CYS A 68 14.24 9.93 5.95
C CYS A 68 13.79 10.48 4.58
N VAL A 69 12.81 9.84 3.95
CA VAL A 69 12.33 10.20 2.60
C VAL A 69 11.55 11.50 2.56
N LEU A 70 10.95 11.93 3.68
CA LEU A 70 10.35 13.26 3.79
C LEU A 70 11.37 14.40 3.88
N LYS A 71 12.64 14.09 4.24
CA LYS A 71 13.70 15.09 4.42
C LYS A 71 14.79 15.02 3.35
N ASN A 72 14.92 13.88 2.69
CA ASN A 72 16.01 13.58 1.77
C ASN A 72 15.46 12.90 0.52
N LYS A 73 16.28 12.86 -0.54
CA LYS A 73 15.98 12.01 -1.70
C LYS A 73 16.06 10.53 -1.28
N GLU A 74 15.18 9.69 -1.83
CA GLU A 74 15.11 8.25 -1.52
C GLU A 74 16.45 7.54 -1.62
N ALA A 75 17.30 7.95 -2.57
CA ALA A 75 18.64 7.38 -2.78
C ALA A 75 19.57 7.48 -1.55
N PHE A 76 19.27 8.36 -0.58
CA PHE A 76 20.04 8.51 0.66
C PHE A 76 19.42 7.77 1.86
N CYS A 77 18.29 7.11 1.67
CA CYS A 77 17.62 6.33 2.72
C CYS A 77 17.95 4.85 2.53
N ALA A 78 18.92 4.36 3.31
CA ALA A 78 19.52 3.04 3.14
C ALA A 78 18.50 1.89 3.29
N GLU A 79 17.41 2.12 3.99
CA GLU A 79 16.33 1.17 4.26
C GLU A 79 15.44 0.90 3.03
N VAL A 80 15.37 1.84 2.07
CA VAL A 80 14.41 1.78 0.95
C VAL A 80 14.76 0.67 -0.05
N MET A 81 16.02 0.60 -0.47
CA MET A 81 16.45 -0.35 -1.51
C MET A 81 16.30 -1.83 -1.11
N PRO A 82 16.65 -2.26 0.12
CA PRO A 82 16.37 -3.63 0.58
C PRO A 82 14.88 -3.99 0.55
N LEU A 83 14.00 -3.05 0.94
CA LEU A 83 12.55 -3.28 0.92
C LEU A 83 12.02 -3.44 -0.52
N TYR A 84 12.49 -2.61 -1.46
CA TYR A 84 12.12 -2.76 -2.87
C TYR A 84 12.53 -4.11 -3.44
N ARG A 85 13.75 -4.57 -3.14
CA ARG A 85 14.22 -5.89 -3.57
C ARG A 85 13.34 -7.01 -2.98
N SER A 86 13.08 -6.95 -1.68
CA SER A 86 12.23 -7.93 -1.01
C SER A 86 10.82 -7.99 -1.58
N LYS A 87 10.21 -6.83 -1.87
CA LYS A 87 8.88 -6.76 -2.49
C LYS A 87 8.87 -7.22 -3.94
N LEU A 88 9.90 -6.91 -4.72
CA LEU A 88 10.02 -7.42 -6.07
C LEU A 88 10.09 -8.96 -6.08
N GLU A 89 10.95 -9.54 -5.22
CA GLU A 89 11.06 -10.99 -5.08
C GLU A 89 9.75 -11.65 -4.60
N GLU A 90 9.00 -10.99 -3.71
CA GLU A 90 7.67 -11.47 -3.28
C GLU A 90 6.67 -11.50 -4.44
N ILE A 91 6.61 -10.41 -5.22
CA ILE A 91 5.72 -10.30 -6.38
C ILE A 91 6.09 -11.36 -7.43
N GLU A 92 7.38 -11.54 -7.72
CA GLU A 92 7.85 -12.56 -8.67
C GLU A 92 7.43 -13.98 -8.24
N ARG A 93 7.55 -14.31 -6.95
CA ARG A 93 7.05 -15.59 -6.42
C ARG A 93 5.54 -15.75 -6.59
N GLN A 94 4.77 -14.72 -6.25
CA GLN A 94 3.31 -14.72 -6.41
C GLN A 94 2.89 -14.88 -7.87
N LEU A 95 3.61 -14.24 -8.82
CA LEU A 95 3.34 -14.39 -10.24
C LEU A 95 3.54 -15.83 -10.71
N VAL A 96 4.59 -16.51 -10.27
CA VAL A 96 4.84 -17.92 -10.60
C VAL A 96 3.70 -18.80 -10.07
N GLU A 97 3.31 -18.62 -8.81
CA GLU A 97 2.21 -19.38 -8.19
C GLU A 97 0.87 -19.15 -8.90
N LEU A 98 0.51 -17.89 -9.12
CA LEU A 98 -0.73 -17.52 -9.81
C LEU A 98 -0.78 -18.05 -11.24
N ASN A 99 0.37 -18.06 -11.94
CA ASN A 99 0.43 -18.63 -13.28
C ASN A 99 0.24 -20.15 -13.27
N GLN A 100 0.78 -20.86 -12.28
CA GLN A 100 0.53 -22.29 -12.13
C GLN A 100 -0.95 -22.60 -11.85
N ILE A 101 -1.59 -21.83 -10.96
CA ILE A 101 -3.01 -21.97 -10.65
C ILE A 101 -3.85 -21.70 -11.92
N LYS A 102 -3.51 -20.67 -12.69
CA LYS A 102 -4.16 -20.36 -13.96
C LYS A 102 -4.10 -21.54 -14.93
N LEU A 103 -2.92 -22.12 -15.15
CA LEU A 103 -2.75 -23.27 -16.04
C LEU A 103 -3.59 -24.46 -15.59
N ASN A 104 -3.55 -24.79 -14.30
CA ASN A 104 -4.36 -25.88 -13.74
C ASN A 104 -5.87 -25.65 -13.99
N LEU A 105 -6.36 -24.42 -13.81
CA LEU A 105 -7.75 -24.08 -14.09
C LEU A 105 -8.09 -24.24 -15.58
N GLN A 106 -7.20 -23.79 -16.48
CA GLN A 106 -7.40 -23.92 -17.92
C GLN A 106 -7.47 -25.39 -18.35
N ASP A 107 -6.61 -26.25 -17.81
CA ASP A 107 -6.63 -27.69 -18.09
C ASP A 107 -7.95 -28.32 -17.62
N ARG A 108 -8.41 -27.98 -16.41
CA ARG A 108 -9.70 -28.48 -15.90
C ARG A 108 -10.89 -28.02 -16.74
N MET A 109 -10.88 -26.78 -17.22
CA MET A 109 -11.91 -26.28 -18.13
C MET A 109 -11.90 -27.04 -19.46
N ALA A 110 -10.72 -27.27 -20.04
CA ALA A 110 -10.59 -28.00 -21.29
C ALA A 110 -11.12 -29.45 -21.18
N SER A 111 -10.82 -30.15 -20.07
CA SER A 111 -11.36 -31.49 -19.83
C SER A 111 -12.89 -31.52 -19.79
N ILE A 112 -13.52 -30.59 -19.06
CA ILE A 112 -14.99 -30.52 -18.95
C ILE A 112 -15.63 -30.25 -20.32
N LEU A 113 -15.06 -29.33 -21.10
CA LEU A 113 -15.59 -29.02 -22.44
C LEU A 113 -15.49 -30.21 -23.39
N GLN A 114 -14.42 -31.01 -23.30
CA GLN A 114 -14.27 -32.22 -24.09
C GLN A 114 -15.28 -33.30 -23.69
N GLU A 115 -15.54 -33.48 -22.40
CA GLU A 115 -16.56 -34.41 -21.90
C GLU A 115 -17.95 -34.05 -22.43
N GLN A 116 -18.31 -32.77 -22.41
CA GLN A 116 -19.60 -32.28 -22.94
C GLN A 116 -19.75 -32.54 -24.44
N GLN A 117 -18.69 -32.33 -25.23
CA GLN A 117 -18.72 -32.59 -26.66
C GLN A 117 -18.90 -34.08 -26.98
N ASN A 118 -18.29 -34.96 -26.18
CA ASN A 118 -18.38 -36.40 -26.38
C ASN A 118 -19.74 -36.99 -25.95
N GLU A 119 -20.53 -36.29 -25.12
CA GLU A 119 -21.88 -36.73 -24.70
C GLU A 119 -22.98 -36.30 -25.70
N GLU A 120 -22.69 -35.36 -26.59
CA GLU A 120 -23.61 -34.84 -27.62
C GLU A 120 -23.50 -35.57 -28.98
N GLU A 121 -22.46 -36.38 -29.18
CA GLU A 121 -22.25 -37.26 -30.36
C GLU A 121 -22.80 -38.69 -30.16
#